data_AF-A0A3D8WXY2-F1
#
_entry.id   AF-A0A3D8WXY2-F1
#
_cell.length_a   1.000
_cell.length_b   1.000
_cell.length_c   1.000
_cell.angle_alpha   90.00
_cell.angle_beta   90.00
_cell.angle_gamma   90.00
#
_symmetry.space_group_name_H-M   'P 1'
#
loop_
_entity.id
_entity.type
_entity.pdbx_description
1 polymer ?
#
loop_
_entity_poly.entity_id
_entity_poly.type
_entity_poly.pdbx_seq_one_letter_code
_entity_poly.pdbx_strand_id
1 'polypeptide(L)'
;MDIFLAVLPAIFWGSIVLFNVKLGGGPYSQTLGTTLGALIFSIGIYIFVHPTLTPLIFGVGVVSGLFWAVGQSNQLKSIDLIGVSKTMPISTGLQLVSTSLFGVIVFHEWSTKTSIILGVLALIFIIVGIVLASLQSKEEKEAEEGKGNFKKGIVILLISTVGYLVYVVVARLFNVDGW
;
A
#
# COMPACT_ATOMS: atom_id res chain seq x y z
N MET A 1 -20.08 4.31 12.20
CA MET A 1 -19.92 4.65 10.77
C MET A 1 -18.50 4.32 10.31
N ASP A 2 -17.51 4.70 11.11
CA ASP A 2 -16.08 4.64 10.74
C ASP A 2 -15.54 3.24 10.49
N ILE A 3 -15.93 2.25 11.31
CA ILE A 3 -15.52 0.84 11.09
C ILE A 3 -16.07 0.31 9.76
N PHE A 4 -17.32 0.63 9.42
CA PHE A 4 -17.93 0.19 8.16
C PHE A 4 -17.20 0.79 6.96
N LEU A 5 -16.87 2.09 7.03
CA LEU A 5 -16.09 2.77 5.99
C LEU A 5 -14.66 2.22 5.90
N ALA A 6 -14.04 1.84 7.02
CA ALA A 6 -12.68 1.27 7.04
C ALA A 6 -12.60 -0.15 6.44
N VAL A 7 -13.68 -0.92 6.50
CA VAL A 7 -13.74 -2.27 5.92
C VAL A 7 -13.79 -2.25 4.40
N LEU A 8 -14.40 -1.22 3.79
CA LEU A 8 -14.54 -1.14 2.33
C LEU A 8 -13.17 -1.11 1.61
N PRO A 9 -12.22 -0.22 1.94
CA PRO A 9 -10.88 -0.25 1.35
C PRO A 9 -10.19 -1.59 1.55
N ALA A 10 -10.30 -2.21 2.73
CA ALA A 10 -9.67 -3.50 3.00
C ALA A 10 -10.19 -4.60 2.06
N ILE A 11 -11.51 -4.66 1.84
CA ILE A 11 -12.12 -5.64 0.93
C ILE A 11 -11.74 -5.35 -0.53
N PHE A 12 -11.91 -4.11 -0.99
CA PHE A 12 -11.67 -3.76 -2.39
C PHE A 12 -10.19 -3.84 -2.76
N TRP A 13 -9.31 -3.34 -1.89
CA TRP A 13 -7.86 -3.39 -2.09
C TRP A 13 -7.32 -4.82 -2.03
N GLY A 14 -7.83 -5.66 -1.12
CA GLY A 14 -7.47 -7.09 -1.11
C GLY A 14 -7.93 -7.81 -2.38
N SER A 15 -9.11 -7.47 -2.88
CA SER A 15 -9.73 -8.14 -4.03
C SER A 15 -9.11 -7.73 -5.38
N ILE A 16 -8.61 -6.49 -5.53
CA ILE A 16 -8.08 -5.99 -6.81
C ILE A 16 -6.94 -6.87 -7.33
N VAL A 17 -6.14 -7.45 -6.44
CA VAL A 17 -5.00 -8.27 -6.83
C VAL A 17 -5.44 -9.61 -7.42
N LEU A 18 -6.56 -10.16 -6.97
CA LEU A 18 -7.16 -11.36 -7.58
C LEU A 18 -7.61 -11.07 -9.01
N PHE A 19 -8.20 -9.89 -9.25
CA PHE A 19 -8.60 -9.46 -10.60
C PHE A 19 -7.39 -9.20 -11.49
N ASN A 20 -6.37 -8.50 -10.99
CA ASN A 20 -5.15 -8.21 -11.71
C ASN A 20 -4.46 -9.49 -12.21
N VAL A 21 -4.35 -10.50 -11.34
CA VAL A 21 -3.72 -11.78 -11.68
C VAL A 21 -4.59 -12.57 -12.66
N LYS A 22 -5.93 -12.52 -12.52
CA LYS A 22 -6.85 -13.24 -13.39
C LYS A 22 -6.99 -12.63 -14.78
N LEU A 23 -7.06 -11.31 -14.89
CA LEU A 23 -7.18 -10.57 -16.14
C LEU A 23 -5.84 -10.49 -16.89
N GLY A 24 -4.73 -10.68 -16.17
CA GLY A 24 -3.38 -10.63 -16.71
C GLY A 24 -2.95 -9.21 -17.03
N GLY A 25 -2.06 -9.09 -18.02
CA GLY A 25 -1.37 -7.83 -18.32
C GLY A 25 -0.21 -7.55 -17.36
N GLY A 26 0.79 -6.81 -17.84
CA GLY A 26 1.96 -6.50 -17.04
C GLY A 26 1.67 -5.47 -15.94
N PRO A 27 2.57 -5.34 -14.94
CA PRO A 27 2.48 -4.34 -13.87
C PRO A 27 2.21 -2.91 -14.36
N TYR A 28 2.77 -2.55 -15.51
CA TYR A 28 2.57 -1.24 -16.14
C TYR A 28 1.11 -1.02 -16.58
N SER A 29 0.55 -1.96 -17.36
CA SER A 29 -0.81 -1.85 -17.89
C SER A 29 -1.85 -1.86 -16.76
N GLN A 30 -1.61 -2.66 -15.71
CA GLN A 30 -2.47 -2.68 -14.52
C GLN A 30 -2.42 -1.35 -13.77
N THR A 31 -1.22 -0.81 -13.53
CA THR A 31 -1.05 0.50 -12.87
C THR A 31 -1.73 1.60 -13.68
N LEU A 32 -1.50 1.65 -15.00
CA LEU A 32 -2.18 2.60 -15.89
C LEU A 32 -3.70 2.46 -15.81
N GLY A 33 -4.22 1.24 -15.94
CA GLY A 33 -5.66 0.96 -15.86
C GLY A 33 -6.27 1.44 -14.55
N THR A 34 -5.62 1.16 -13.41
CA THR A 34 -6.07 1.64 -12.10
C THR A 34 -6.07 3.18 -12.03
N THR A 35 -5.00 3.84 -12.49
CA THR A 35 -4.93 5.32 -12.46
C THR A 35 -5.94 5.98 -13.39
N LEU A 36 -6.19 5.42 -14.58
CA LEU A 36 -7.22 5.92 -15.50
C LEU A 36 -8.62 5.74 -14.91
N GLY A 37 -8.90 4.58 -14.31
CA GLY A 37 -10.16 4.35 -13.61
C GLY A 37 -10.36 5.33 -12.45
N ALA A 38 -9.33 5.55 -11.64
CA ALA A 38 -9.35 6.53 -10.56
C ALA A 38 -9.55 7.97 -11.09
N LEU A 39 -8.92 8.34 -12.20
CA LEU A 39 -9.10 9.65 -12.83
C LEU A 39 -10.54 9.85 -13.31
N ILE A 40 -11.12 8.89 -14.03
CA ILE A 40 -12.53 8.95 -14.47
C ILE A 40 -13.46 9.10 -13.28
N PHE A 41 -13.24 8.32 -12.21
CA PHE A 41 -14.04 8.39 -10.99
C PHE A 41 -13.90 9.76 -10.31
N SER A 42 -12.67 10.30 -10.23
CA SER A 42 -12.40 11.62 -9.65
C SER A 42 -13.06 12.76 -10.41
N ILE A 43 -13.14 12.69 -11.75
CA ILE A 43 -13.88 13.65 -12.58
C ILE A 43 -15.38 13.59 -12.25
N GLY A 44 -15.93 12.39 -12.10
CA GLY A 44 -17.31 12.20 -11.67
C GLY A 44 -17.57 12.89 -10.33
N ILE A 45 -16.75 12.61 -9.31
CA ILE A 45 -16.85 13.25 -7.99
C ILE A 45 -16.73 14.77 -8.09
N TYR A 46 -15.81 15.29 -8.89
CA TYR A 46 -15.59 16.73 -9.05
C TYR A 46 -16.85 17.46 -9.56
N ILE A 47 -17.62 16.84 -10.44
CA ILE A 47 -18.86 17.41 -11.00
C ILE A 47 -19.97 17.53 -9.94
N PHE A 48 -20.01 16.65 -8.94
CA PHE A 48 -21.08 16.66 -7.92
C PHE A 48 -20.69 17.38 -6.63
N VAL A 49 -19.44 17.23 -6.20
CA VAL A 49 -18.97 17.71 -4.88
C VAL A 49 -18.27 19.06 -4.99
N HIS A 50 -17.77 19.43 -6.16
CA HIS A 50 -17.02 20.68 -6.41
C HIS A 50 -15.90 20.96 -5.38
N PRO A 51 -14.97 20.02 -5.15
CA PRO A 51 -13.87 20.24 -4.22
C PRO A 51 -12.96 21.38 -4.71
N THR A 52 -12.38 22.13 -3.77
CA THR A 52 -11.50 23.24 -4.10
C THR A 52 -10.15 22.73 -4.64
N LEU A 53 -9.84 23.07 -5.89
CA LEU A 53 -8.56 22.73 -6.52
C LEU A 53 -7.66 23.96 -6.57
N THR A 54 -6.81 24.12 -5.55
CA THR A 54 -5.75 25.11 -5.58
C THR A 54 -4.52 24.57 -6.33
N PRO A 55 -3.66 25.42 -6.91
CA PRO A 55 -2.42 24.97 -7.54
C PRO A 55 -1.53 24.15 -6.59
N LEU A 56 -1.57 24.46 -5.28
CA LEU A 56 -0.86 23.70 -4.25
C LEU A 56 -1.41 22.28 -4.11
N ILE A 57 -2.74 22.13 -3.94
CA ILE A 57 -3.39 20.82 -3.82
C ILE A 57 -3.14 19.98 -5.07
N PHE A 58 -3.22 20.61 -6.25
CA PHE A 58 -2.93 19.93 -7.51
C PHE A 58 -1.48 19.45 -7.57
N GLY A 59 -0.51 20.29 -7.23
CA GLY A 59 0.92 19.92 -7.20
C GLY A 59 1.22 18.81 -6.21
N VAL A 60 0.66 18.87 -5.00
CA VAL A 60 0.76 17.82 -3.98
C VAL A 60 0.17 16.51 -4.49
N GLY A 61 -1.00 16.56 -5.14
CA GLY A 61 -1.65 15.40 -5.75
C GLY A 61 -0.80 14.74 -6.84
N VAL A 62 -0.14 15.53 -7.70
CA VAL A 62 0.78 15.02 -8.72
C VAL A 62 1.98 14.31 -8.08
N VAL A 63 2.64 14.94 -7.11
CA VAL A 63 3.80 14.34 -6.42
C VAL A 63 3.39 13.06 -5.70
N SER A 64 2.29 13.11 -4.94
CA SER A 64 1.73 11.97 -4.22
C SER A 64 1.39 10.82 -5.18
N GLY A 65 0.76 11.12 -6.32
CA GLY A 65 0.43 10.15 -7.37
C GLY A 65 1.65 9.49 -8.03
N LEU A 66 2.74 10.23 -8.23
CA LEU A 66 3.99 9.67 -8.77
C LEU A 66 4.58 8.63 -7.81
N PHE A 67 4.65 8.93 -6.52
CA PHE A 67 5.15 8.00 -5.52
C PHE A 67 4.23 6.80 -5.31
N TRP A 68 2.91 7.00 -5.41
CA TRP A 68 1.95 5.89 -5.43
C TRP A 68 2.18 4.98 -6.63
N ALA A 69 2.42 5.52 -7.83
CA ALA A 69 2.67 4.73 -9.03
C ALA A 69 3.96 3.90 -8.92
N VAL A 70 5.01 4.45 -8.29
CA VAL A 70 6.23 3.71 -7.93
C VAL A 70 5.92 2.58 -6.94
N GLY A 71 5.13 2.86 -5.91
CA GLY A 71 4.67 1.88 -4.93
C GLY A 71 3.94 0.71 -5.60
N GLN A 72 2.89 1.03 -6.35
CA GLN A 72 2.02 0.07 -7.03
C GLN A 72 2.77 -0.76 -8.07
N SER A 73 3.54 -0.12 -8.95
CA SER A 73 4.26 -0.83 -10.01
C SER A 73 5.25 -1.85 -9.45
N ASN A 74 5.94 -1.51 -8.35
CA ASN A 74 6.91 -2.40 -7.73
C ASN A 74 6.23 -3.50 -6.90
N GLN A 75 5.10 -3.21 -6.26
CA GLN A 75 4.30 -4.25 -5.59
C GLN A 75 3.86 -5.32 -6.60
N LEU A 76 3.30 -4.90 -7.74
CA LEU A 76 2.87 -5.80 -8.80
C LEU A 76 4.05 -6.59 -9.40
N LYS A 77 5.21 -5.97 -9.62
CA LYS A 77 6.43 -6.69 -10.05
C LYS A 77 6.89 -7.74 -9.05
N SER A 78 6.72 -7.49 -7.74
CA SER A 78 7.07 -8.49 -6.73
C SER A 78 6.13 -9.68 -6.75
N ILE A 79 4.84 -9.48 -7.09
CA ILE A 79 3.89 -10.58 -7.24
C ILE A 79 4.39 -11.60 -8.27
N ASP A 80 4.95 -11.15 -9.39
CA ASP A 80 5.52 -12.03 -10.41
C ASP A 80 6.77 -12.80 -9.92
N LEU A 81 7.47 -12.30 -8.89
CA LEU A 81 8.73 -12.86 -8.39
C LEU A 81 8.54 -13.82 -7.21
N ILE A 82 7.63 -13.50 -6.28
CA ILE A 82 7.43 -14.26 -5.03
C ILE A 82 5.99 -14.74 -4.83
N GLY A 83 5.10 -14.46 -5.78
CA GLY A 83 3.69 -14.85 -5.74
C GLY A 83 2.81 -13.89 -4.95
N VAL A 84 1.50 -13.96 -5.22
CA VAL A 84 0.46 -13.13 -4.60
C VAL A 84 0.35 -13.41 -3.10
N SER A 85 0.32 -14.69 -2.71
CA SER A 85 0.11 -15.14 -1.34
C SER A 85 1.18 -14.65 -0.36
N LYS A 86 2.40 -14.38 -0.84
CA LYS A 86 3.51 -13.84 -0.04
C LYS A 86 3.64 -12.34 -0.17
N THR A 87 3.55 -11.83 -1.40
CA THR A 87 3.71 -10.39 -1.65
C THR A 87 2.68 -9.57 -0.89
N MET A 88 1.41 -10.00 -0.87
CA MET A 88 0.33 -9.20 -0.32
C MET A 88 0.42 -9.03 1.20
N PRO A 89 0.60 -10.10 2.00
CA PRO A 89 0.82 -9.96 3.44
C PRO A 89 2.08 -9.16 3.77
N ILE A 90 3.21 -9.45 3.10
CA ILE A 90 4.48 -8.76 3.36
C ILE A 90 4.36 -7.26 3.03
N SER A 91 3.84 -6.91 1.86
CA SER A 91 3.73 -5.52 1.43
C SER A 91 2.76 -4.72 2.30
N THR A 92 1.58 -5.28 2.60
CA THR A 92 0.58 -4.63 3.47
C THR A 92 1.17 -4.39 4.85
N GLY A 93 1.88 -5.39 5.36
CA GLY A 93 2.56 -5.33 6.63
C GLY A 93 3.62 -4.25 6.72
N LEU A 94 4.53 -4.22 5.74
CA LEU A 94 5.56 -3.20 5.63
C LEU A 94 4.96 -1.80 5.56
N GLN A 95 3.87 -1.63 4.79
CA GLN A 95 3.16 -0.36 4.71
C GLN A 95 2.55 0.05 6.05
N LEU A 96 1.83 -0.84 6.72
CA LEU A 96 1.20 -0.56 8.02
C LEU A 96 2.24 -0.19 9.08
N VAL A 97 3.33 -0.95 9.17
CA VAL A 97 4.41 -0.68 10.12
C VAL A 97 5.09 0.65 9.77
N SER A 98 5.45 0.87 8.51
CA SER A 98 6.17 2.09 8.09
C SER A 98 5.35 3.35 8.29
N THR A 99 4.08 3.34 7.88
CA THR A 99 3.18 4.50 8.02
C THR A 99 2.86 4.79 9.48
N SER A 100 2.63 3.75 10.29
CA SER A 100 2.39 3.92 11.74
C SER A 100 3.63 4.49 12.44
N LEU A 101 4.81 3.90 12.21
CA LEU A 101 6.06 4.40 12.82
C LEU A 101 6.35 5.84 12.40
N PHE A 102 6.18 6.16 11.11
CA PHE A 102 6.36 7.53 10.62
C PHE A 102 5.38 8.49 11.29
N GLY A 103 4.11 8.12 11.41
CA GLY A 103 3.10 8.95 12.07
C GLY A 103 3.40 9.23 13.54
N VAL A 104 3.91 8.23 14.25
CA VAL A 104 4.30 8.39 15.65
C VAL A 104 5.56 9.25 15.80
N ILE A 105 6.57 9.05 14.96
CA ILE A 105 7.86 9.75 15.06
C ILE A 105 7.75 11.20 14.57
N VAL A 106 7.05 11.42 13.46
CA VAL A 106 7.01 12.72 12.77
C VAL A 106 5.79 13.54 13.20
N PHE A 107 4.60 12.94 13.21
CA PHE A 107 3.36 13.62 13.58
C PHE A 107 3.03 13.53 15.08
N HIS A 108 3.83 12.81 15.87
CA HIS A 108 3.67 12.68 17.32
C HIS A 108 2.27 12.18 17.73
N GLU A 109 1.67 11.30 16.92
CA GLU A 109 0.27 10.86 17.08
C GLU A 109 0.00 10.10 18.38
N TRP A 110 1.00 9.42 18.94
CA TRP A 110 0.86 8.72 20.22
C TRP A 110 1.34 9.61 21.36
N SER A 111 0.47 10.53 21.78
CA SER A 111 0.77 11.49 22.85
C SER A 111 0.67 10.89 24.26
N THR A 112 -0.03 9.76 24.44
CA THR A 112 -0.20 9.12 25.76
C THR A 112 0.60 7.83 25.90
N LYS A 113 1.07 7.53 27.12
CA LYS A 113 1.77 6.27 27.42
C LYS A 113 0.95 5.03 27.02
N THR A 114 -0.37 5.09 27.22
CA THR A 114 -1.29 4.02 26.85
C THR A 114 -1.33 3.82 25.33
N SER A 115 -1.45 4.89 24.55
CA SER A 115 -1.43 4.84 23.07
C SER A 115 -0.12 4.25 22.55
N ILE A 116 1.02 4.62 23.16
CA ILE A 116 2.33 4.07 22.78
C ILE A 116 2.38 2.56 23.05
N ILE A 117 1.99 2.11 24.25
CA ILE A 117 2.05 0.68 24.62
C ILE A 117 1.14 -0.15 23.72
N LEU A 118 -0.11 0.27 23.55
CA LEU A 118 -1.08 -0.44 22.69
C LEU A 118 -0.64 -0.43 21.22
N GLY A 119 -0.12 0.69 20.74
CA GLY A 119 0.39 0.82 19.39
C GLY A 119 1.58 -0.09 19.10
N VAL A 120 2.56 -0.15 20.01
CA VAL A 120 3.71 -1.07 19.89
C VAL A 120 3.25 -2.52 19.91
N LEU A 121 2.34 -2.90 20.81
CA LEU A 121 1.77 -4.25 20.84
C LEU A 121 1.04 -4.60 19.54
N ALA A 122 0.25 -3.68 18.99
CA ALA A 122 -0.41 -3.86 17.71
C ALA A 122 0.58 -4.08 16.56
N LEU A 123 1.67 -3.30 16.51
CA LEU A 123 2.74 -3.49 15.53
C LEU A 123 3.41 -4.85 15.66
N ILE A 124 3.67 -5.32 16.88
CA ILE A 124 4.24 -6.66 17.11
C ILE A 124 3.28 -7.73 16.58
N PHE A 125 1.98 -7.65 16.89
CA PHE A 125 1.01 -8.62 16.38
C PHE A 125 0.89 -8.59 14.86
N ILE A 126 0.96 -7.40 14.24
CA ILE A 126 0.99 -7.27 12.79
C ILE A 126 2.22 -7.98 12.23
N ILE A 127 3.42 -7.71 12.76
CA ILE A 127 4.67 -8.37 12.34
C ILE A 127 4.58 -9.89 12.46
N VAL A 128 4.09 -10.40 13.58
CA VAL A 128 3.89 -11.84 13.77
C VAL A 128 2.88 -12.40 12.76
N GLY A 129 1.76 -11.73 12.54
CA GLY A 129 0.75 -12.13 11.56
C GLY A 129 1.29 -12.18 10.14
N ILE A 130 2.10 -11.19 9.74
CA ILE A 130 2.78 -11.16 8.43
C ILE A 130 3.73 -12.34 8.30
N VAL A 131 4.56 -12.60 9.32
CA VAL A 131 5.50 -13.71 9.32
C VAL A 131 4.74 -15.02 9.14
N LEU A 132 3.71 -15.27 9.94
CA LEU A 132 2.87 -16.47 9.86
C LEU A 132 2.18 -16.62 8.49
N ALA A 133 1.66 -15.54 7.92
CA ALA A 133 1.02 -15.55 6.61
C ALA A 133 2.02 -15.74 5.45
N SER A 134 3.29 -15.44 5.67
CA SER A 134 4.37 -15.58 4.68
C SER A 134 5.18 -16.87 4.80
N LEU A 135 4.87 -17.73 5.78
CA LEU A 135 5.57 -19.00 5.97
C LEU A 135 5.38 -19.93 4.77
N GLN A 136 6.48 -20.51 4.31
CA GLN A 136 6.49 -21.50 3.23
C GLN A 136 6.18 -22.92 3.72
N SER A 137 5.43 -23.67 2.93
CA SER A 137 5.43 -25.14 3.01
C SER A 137 6.78 -25.71 2.54
N LYS A 138 7.09 -26.96 2.91
CA LYS A 138 8.32 -27.64 2.45
C LYS A 138 8.39 -27.73 0.92
N GLU A 139 7.26 -27.97 0.27
CA GLU A 139 7.13 -28.06 -1.19
C GLU A 139 7.43 -26.72 -1.89
N GLU A 140 7.06 -25.59 -1.28
CA GLU A 140 7.39 -24.26 -1.81
C GLU A 140 8.88 -23.92 -1.69
N LYS A 141 9.57 -24.43 -0.66
CA LYS A 141 11.02 -24.22 -0.49
C LYS A 141 11.83 -24.93 -1.56
N GLU A 142 11.48 -26.19 -1.84
CA GLU A 142 12.15 -27.01 -2.86
C GLU A 142 11.90 -26.46 -4.28
N ALA A 143 10.73 -25.85 -4.54
CA ALA A 143 10.44 -25.19 -5.82
C ALA A 143 11.14 -23.83 -6.01
N GLU A 144 11.54 -23.15 -4.92
CA GLU A 144 12.17 -21.83 -4.94
C GLU A 144 13.71 -21.85 -4.90
N GLU A 145 14.34 -22.92 -4.37
CA GLU A 145 15.80 -23.05 -4.26
C GLU A 145 16.56 -22.93 -5.59
N GLY A 146 15.89 -23.12 -6.73
CA GLY A 146 16.47 -22.94 -8.07
C GLY A 146 16.42 -21.53 -8.67
N LYS A 147 15.71 -20.54 -8.07
CA LYS A 147 15.30 -19.32 -8.82
C LYS A 147 15.91 -17.98 -8.40
N GLY A 148 16.60 -17.82 -7.26
CA GLY A 148 17.24 -16.55 -6.87
C GLY A 148 16.32 -15.29 -6.77
N ASN A 149 15.02 -15.44 -7.05
CA ASN A 149 14.07 -14.35 -7.27
C ASN A 149 13.44 -13.83 -5.97
N PHE A 150 13.49 -14.60 -4.88
CA PHE A 150 12.90 -14.22 -3.60
C PHE A 150 13.55 -12.96 -3.00
N LYS A 151 14.89 -12.97 -2.89
CA LYS A 151 15.64 -11.80 -2.38
C LYS A 151 15.38 -10.55 -3.23
N LYS A 152 15.32 -10.72 -4.56
CA LYS A 152 15.02 -9.64 -5.49
C LYS A 152 13.60 -9.10 -5.30
N GLY A 153 12.61 -9.98 -5.11
CA GLY A 153 11.23 -9.60 -4.81
C GLY A 153 11.11 -8.80 -3.51
N ILE A 154 11.76 -9.25 -2.44
CA ILE A 154 11.79 -8.53 -1.16
C ILE A 154 12.41 -7.12 -1.30
N VAL A 155 13.53 -6.99 -2.02
CA VAL A 155 14.14 -5.67 -2.26
C VAL A 155 13.19 -4.75 -3.04
N ILE A 156 12.50 -5.28 -4.05
CA ILE A 156 11.51 -4.53 -4.82
C ILE A 156 10.32 -4.11 -3.92
N LEU A 157 9.91 -4.94 -2.97
CA LEU A 157 8.88 -4.58 -1.98
C LEU A 157 9.30 -3.48 -1.01
N LEU A 158 10.57 -3.44 -0.62
CA LEU A 158 11.07 -2.33 0.19
C LEU A 158 10.99 -1.02 -0.58
N ILE A 159 11.40 -1.01 -1.85
CA ILE A 159 11.26 0.17 -2.74
C ILE A 159 9.78 0.56 -2.91
N SER A 160 8.91 -0.43 -3.10
CA SER A 160 7.46 -0.23 -3.17
C SER A 160 6.92 0.44 -1.90
N THR A 161 7.34 -0.05 -0.73
CA THR A 161 6.93 0.47 0.58
C THR A 161 7.35 1.93 0.76
N VAL A 162 8.57 2.29 0.35
CA VAL A 162 9.03 3.69 0.38
C VAL A 162 8.15 4.56 -0.51
N GLY A 163 7.79 4.08 -1.71
CA GLY A 163 6.85 4.76 -2.60
C GLY A 163 5.51 5.06 -1.92
N TYR A 164 4.88 4.06 -1.31
CA TYR A 164 3.63 4.26 -0.57
C TYR A 164 3.79 5.17 0.65
N LEU A 165 4.90 5.04 1.39
CA LEU A 165 5.16 5.89 2.55
C LEU A 165 5.21 7.37 2.14
N VAL A 166 5.98 7.70 1.10
CA VAL A 166 6.08 9.08 0.62
C VAL A 166 4.74 9.58 0.09
N TYR A 167 4.00 8.74 -0.65
CA TYR A 167 2.65 9.05 -1.13
C TYR A 167 1.74 9.53 0.03
N VAL A 168 1.68 8.76 1.11
CA VAL A 168 0.84 9.07 2.30
C VAL A 168 1.36 10.32 3.03
N VAL A 169 2.67 10.38 3.25
CA VAL A 169 3.30 11.46 4.03
C VAL A 169 3.16 12.82 3.34
N VAL A 170 3.36 12.87 2.02
CA VAL A 170 3.23 14.12 1.25
C VAL A 170 1.81 14.64 1.31
N ALA A 171 0.79 13.79 1.12
CA ALA A 171 -0.60 14.23 1.25
C ALA A 171 -0.88 14.78 2.65
N ARG A 172 -0.41 14.08 3.69
CA ARG A 172 -0.65 14.45 5.09
C ARG A 172 0.08 15.71 5.54
N LEU A 173 1.33 15.93 5.11
CA LEU A 173 2.11 17.14 5.45
C LEU A 173 1.44 18.43 4.97
N PHE A 174 0.71 18.36 3.85
CA PHE A 174 0.01 19.50 3.27
C PHE A 174 -1.49 19.54 3.65
N ASN A 175 -1.94 18.67 4.57
CA ASN A 175 -3.35 18.51 4.98
C ASN A 175 -4.29 18.36 3.76
N VAL A 176 -3.87 17.55 2.79
CA VAL A 176 -4.70 17.20 1.63
C VAL A 176 -5.51 15.97 2.00
N ASP A 177 -6.75 16.20 2.39
CA ASP A 177 -7.67 15.19 2.87
C ASP A 177 -8.70 14.82 1.79
N GLY A 178 -9.31 13.62 1.91
CA GLY A 178 -10.29 13.13 0.95
C GLY A 178 -11.53 14.01 0.87
N TRP A 179 -12.10 14.37 2.02
CA TRP A 179 -13.21 15.29 2.24
C TRP A 179 -13.59 15.20 3.73
#